data_AF-A0A7I7NM82-F1
#
_entry.id   AF-A0A7I7NM82-F1
#
_cell.length_a   1.000
_cell.length_b   1.000
_cell.length_c   1.000
_cell.angle_alpha   90.00
_cell.angle_beta   90.00
_cell.angle_gamma   90.00
#
_symmetry.space_group_name_H-M   'P 1'
#
loop_
_entity.id
_entity.type
_entity.pdbx_description
1 polymer ?
#
loop_
_entity_poly.entity_id
_entity_poly.type
_entity_poly.pdbx_seq_one_letter_code
_entity_poly.pdbx_strand_id
1 'polypeptide(L)'
;MVAERSVTQNISLTAKAAAAIAIPGSVEPFSAWCVEQGREPDSPEARAEYAAHLTAQGDHDVIAWPPGRNLQCWCGSGRKYKKCCAAMSFIDTESAS
;
A
#
# COMPACT_ATOMS: atom_id res chain seq x y z
N MET A 1 1.20 -41.36 26.22
CA MET A 1 1.94 -40.09 26.03
C MET A 1 2.23 -40.03 24.54
N VAL A 2 1.43 -39.33 23.73
CA VAL A 2 1.48 -37.89 23.48
C VAL A 2 0.06 -37.38 23.16
N ALA A 3 -0.36 -36.27 23.76
CA ALA A 3 -1.63 -35.62 23.46
C ALA A 3 -1.41 -34.54 22.41
N GLU A 4 -1.96 -34.74 21.21
CA GLU A 4 -1.98 -33.75 20.14
C GLU A 4 -3.00 -32.66 20.47
N ARG A 5 -2.51 -31.48 20.86
CA ARG A 5 -3.33 -30.28 21.07
C ARG A 5 -3.32 -29.46 19.78
N SER A 6 -4.36 -29.62 18.98
CA SER A 6 -4.75 -28.65 17.95
C SER A 6 -4.85 -27.25 18.55
N VAL A 7 -4.11 -26.30 18.00
CA VAL A 7 -4.33 -24.87 18.23
C VAL A 7 -4.49 -24.22 16.87
N THR A 8 -5.70 -24.33 16.31
CA THR A 8 -6.14 -23.45 15.22
C THR A 8 -6.68 -22.19 15.89
N GLN A 9 -5.82 -21.22 16.14
CA GLN A 9 -6.27 -19.89 16.59
C GLN A 9 -6.80 -19.12 15.38
N ASN A 10 -8.13 -19.08 15.27
CA ASN A 10 -8.82 -18.13 14.40
C ASN A 10 -8.71 -16.74 15.02
N ILE A 11 -7.66 -16.01 14.67
CA ILE A 11 -7.50 -14.61 15.07
C ILE A 11 -8.48 -13.79 14.23
N SER A 12 -9.65 -13.51 14.80
CA SER A 12 -10.57 -12.51 14.26
C SER A 12 -9.95 -11.13 14.48
N LEU A 13 -9.20 -10.65 13.50
CA LEU A 13 -8.66 -9.29 13.47
C LEU A 13 -9.80 -8.33 13.09
N THR A 14 -10.55 -7.85 14.07
CA THR A 14 -11.20 -6.53 13.95
C THR A 14 -10.12 -5.46 14.04
N ALA A 15 -9.28 -5.38 13.00
CA ALA A 15 -8.32 -4.30 12.88
C ALA A 15 -9.10 -2.99 12.76
N LYS A 16 -9.05 -2.15 13.80
CA LYS A 16 -9.23 -0.71 13.59
C LYS A 16 -8.23 -0.34 12.50
N ALA A 17 -8.71 0.16 11.36
CA ALA A 17 -7.85 0.55 10.27
C ALA A 17 -6.80 1.52 10.82
N ALA A 18 -5.56 1.05 10.92
CA ALA A 18 -4.44 1.93 11.19
C ALA A 18 -4.44 2.98 10.08
N ALA A 19 -4.21 4.25 10.44
CA ALA A 19 -4.06 5.30 9.44
C ALA A 19 -2.91 4.90 8.52
N ALA A 20 -3.25 4.48 7.31
CA ALA A 20 -2.27 4.13 6.30
C ALA A 20 -1.80 5.42 5.63
N ILE A 21 -0.54 5.42 5.21
CA ILE A 21 0.00 6.47 4.34
C ILE A 21 0.46 5.84 3.04
N ALA A 22 0.27 6.56 1.94
CA ALA A 22 0.79 6.21 0.64
C ALA A 22 1.87 7.22 0.25
N ILE A 23 2.99 6.72 -0.24
CA ILE A 23 4.11 7.51 -0.74
C ILE A 23 4.16 7.28 -2.25
N PRO A 24 3.89 8.31 -3.09
CA PRO A 24 4.15 8.24 -4.51
C PRO A 24 5.66 8.04 -4.71
N GLY A 25 6.03 7.04 -5.51
CA GLY A 25 7.41 6.76 -5.86
C GLY A 25 7.53 6.51 -7.36
N SER A 26 8.71 6.78 -7.90
CA SER A 26 9.07 6.42 -9.28
C SER A 26 9.83 5.10 -9.30
N VAL A 27 9.63 4.30 -10.37
CA VAL A 27 10.24 2.96 -10.50
C VAL A 27 11.76 3.05 -10.63
N GLU A 28 12.26 4.06 -11.35
CA GLU A 28 13.69 4.23 -11.60
C GLU A 28 14.52 4.46 -10.32
N PRO A 29 14.21 5.45 -9.45
CA PRO A 29 14.95 5.62 -8.19
C PRO A 29 14.77 4.44 -7.23
N PHE A 30 13.60 3.79 -7.21
CA PHE A 30 13.41 2.55 -6.44
C PHE A 30 14.35 1.43 -6.93
N SER A 31 14.44 1.25 -8.25
CA SER A 31 15.26 0.21 -8.86
C SER A 31 16.75 0.45 -8.63
N ALA A 32 17.20 1.71 -8.74
CA ALA A 32 18.57 2.11 -8.42
C ALA A 32 18.90 1.82 -6.94
N TRP A 33 18.01 2.22 -6.03
CA TRP A 33 18.17 1.96 -4.61
C TRP A 33 18.21 0.45 -4.30
N CYS A 34 17.40 -0.37 -4.97
CA CYS A 34 17.45 -1.83 -4.82
C CYS A 34 18.82 -2.40 -5.22
N VAL A 35 19.41 -1.93 -6.32
CA VAL A 35 20.76 -2.35 -6.73
C VAL A 35 21.79 -1.95 -5.67
N GLU A 36 21.74 -0.72 -5.17
CA GLU A 36 22.66 -0.22 -4.14
C GLU A 36 22.57 -0.99 -2.82
N GLN A 37 21.36 -1.38 -2.41
CA GLN A 37 21.11 -2.11 -1.16
C GLN A 37 21.14 -3.64 -1.32
N GLY A 38 21.38 -4.16 -2.52
CA GLY A 38 21.34 -5.60 -2.82
C GLY A 38 19.97 -6.22 -2.55
N ARG A 39 18.88 -5.51 -2.87
CA ARG A 39 17.50 -5.95 -2.68
C ARG A 39 16.86 -6.39 -4.00
N GLU A 40 15.92 -7.32 -3.91
CA GLU A 40 15.10 -7.73 -5.05
C GLU A 40 13.91 -6.77 -5.23
N PRO A 41 13.73 -6.13 -6.42
CA PRO A 41 12.65 -5.14 -6.63
C PRO A 41 11.23 -5.69 -6.46
N ASP A 42 11.03 -6.98 -6.75
CA ASP A 42 9.73 -7.64 -6.63
C ASP A 42 9.37 -7.99 -5.17
N SER A 43 10.34 -7.96 -4.25
CA SER A 43 10.12 -8.21 -2.83
C SER A 43 9.23 -7.14 -2.18
N PRO A 44 8.18 -7.54 -1.44
CA PRO A 44 7.39 -6.61 -0.65
C PRO A 44 8.19 -5.93 0.46
N GLU A 45 9.19 -6.62 1.03
CA GLU A 45 10.10 -6.06 2.03
C GLU A 45 10.94 -4.93 1.44
N ALA A 46 11.48 -5.11 0.23
CA ALA A 46 12.24 -4.06 -0.45
C ALA A 46 11.41 -2.77 -0.65
N ARG A 47 10.13 -2.90 -1.01
CA ARG A 47 9.21 -1.76 -1.12
C ARG A 47 8.92 -1.11 0.22
N ALA A 48 8.74 -1.90 1.28
CA ALA A 48 8.48 -1.38 2.62
C ALA A 48 9.71 -0.63 3.19
N GLU A 49 10.90 -1.19 3.01
CA GLU A 49 12.16 -0.55 3.41
C GLU A 49 12.42 0.73 2.62
N TYR A 50 12.16 0.73 1.31
CA TYR A 50 12.29 1.94 0.49
C TYR A 50 11.31 3.04 0.91
N ALA A 51 10.05 2.69 1.22
CA ALA A 51 9.08 3.64 1.77
C ALA A 51 9.55 4.25 3.11
N ALA A 52 10.18 3.44 3.97
CA ALA A 52 10.77 3.92 5.21
C ALA A 52 11.99 4.81 4.96
N HIS A 53 12.83 4.47 3.97
CA HIS A 53 13.98 5.27 3.55
C HIS A 53 13.56 6.66 3.09
N LEU A 54 12.56 6.74 2.19
CA LEU A 54 11.98 8.00 1.75
C LEU A 54 11.45 8.80 2.97
N THR A 55 10.66 8.14 3.83
CA THR A 55 10.13 8.75 5.08
C THR A 55 11.22 9.39 5.94
N ALA A 56 12.36 8.73 6.07
CA ALA A 56 13.49 9.23 6.85
C ALA A 56 14.21 10.42 6.19
N GLN A 57 14.23 10.49 4.85
CA GLN A 57 14.86 11.60 4.12
C GLN A 57 13.96 12.84 4.03
N GLY A 58 12.63 12.66 4.09
CA GLY A 58 11.67 13.75 4.03
C GLY A 58 11.49 14.38 2.64
N ASP A 59 11.90 13.68 1.57
CA ASP A 59 11.94 14.18 0.18
C ASP A 59 10.76 13.67 -0.67
N HIS A 60 9.61 13.40 -0.06
CA HIS A 60 8.45 12.83 -0.75
C HIS A 60 7.13 13.32 -0.17
N ASP A 61 6.15 13.43 -1.05
CA ASP A 61 4.78 13.70 -0.66
C ASP A 61 4.20 12.49 0.08
N VAL A 62 3.58 12.75 1.23
CA VAL A 62 2.87 11.72 2.00
C VAL A 62 1.38 11.95 1.86
N ILE A 63 0.66 10.92 1.41
CA ILE A 63 -0.79 10.96 1.23
C ILE A 63 -1.45 10.12 2.34
N ALA A 64 -2.34 10.73 3.11
CA ALA A 64 -3.19 9.97 4.03
C ALA A 64 -4.10 9.02 3.23
N TRP A 65 -4.13 7.75 3.62
CA TRP A 65 -4.81 6.70 2.87
C TRP A 65 -6.02 6.12 3.63
N PRO A 66 -7.20 6.04 2.99
CA PRO A 66 -7.49 6.49 1.62
C PRO A 66 -7.54 8.03 1.51
N PRO A 67 -7.24 8.59 0.32
CA PRO A 67 -7.33 10.04 0.12
C PRO A 67 -8.73 10.55 0.42
N GLY A 68 -8.82 11.79 0.94
CA GLY A 68 -10.11 12.45 1.15
C GLY A 68 -10.90 12.54 -0.17
N ARG A 69 -12.21 12.28 -0.12
CA ARG A 69 -13.08 12.22 -1.32
C ARG A 69 -12.96 13.41 -2.28
N ASN A 70 -12.69 14.60 -1.76
CA ASN A 70 -12.57 15.84 -2.55
C ASN A 70 -11.12 16.23 -2.90
N LEU A 71 -10.11 15.52 -2.37
CA LEU A 71 -8.70 15.74 -2.71
C LEU A 71 -8.41 15.29 -4.14
N GLN A 72 -7.28 15.74 -4.68
CA GLN A 72 -6.76 15.26 -5.96
C GLN A 72 -6.53 13.74 -5.90
N CYS A 73 -6.80 13.05 -7.01
CA CYS A 73 -6.62 11.62 -7.09
C CYS A 73 -5.13 11.27 -7.09
N TRP A 74 -4.76 10.26 -6.29
CA TRP A 74 -3.37 9.80 -6.13
C TRP A 74 -2.71 9.34 -7.44
N CYS A 75 -3.50 8.97 -8.46
CA CYS A 75 -3.01 8.56 -9.77
C CYS A 75 -2.46 9.72 -10.64
N GLY A 76 -2.47 10.96 -10.15
CA GLY A 76 -1.96 12.12 -10.88
C GLY A 76 -2.89 12.70 -11.95
N SER A 77 -4.11 12.17 -12.12
CA SER A 77 -5.05 12.64 -13.17
C SER A 77 -5.60 14.06 -12.97
N GLY A 78 -5.30 14.73 -11.86
CA GLY A 78 -5.84 16.05 -11.50
C GLY A 78 -7.34 16.07 -11.11
N ARG A 79 -8.07 14.96 -11.30
CA ARG A 79 -9.49 14.82 -10.93
C ARG A 79 -9.65 14.60 -9.43
N LYS A 80 -10.82 14.97 -8.87
CA LYS A 80 -11.17 14.63 -7.47
C LYS A 80 -11.20 13.12 -7.27
N TYR A 81 -10.62 12.62 -6.18
CA TYR A 81 -10.51 11.19 -5.85
C TYR A 81 -11.85 10.46 -5.98
N LYS A 82 -12.95 11.01 -5.44
CA LYS A 82 -14.30 10.44 -5.53
C LYS A 82 -14.87 10.23 -6.94
N LYS A 83 -14.29 10.90 -7.95
CA LYS A 83 -14.71 10.83 -9.36
C LYS A 83 -13.67 10.13 -10.24
N CYS A 84 -12.62 9.58 -9.65
CA CYS A 84 -11.53 8.91 -10.36
C CYS A 84 -11.35 7.49 -9.77
N CYS A 85 -10.19 7.16 -9.19
CA CYS A 85 -9.91 5.82 -8.70
C CYS A 85 -10.90 5.32 -7.64
N ALA A 86 -11.44 6.22 -6.79
CA ALA A 86 -12.46 5.81 -5.83
C ALA A 86 -13.75 5.33 -6.52
N ALA A 87 -14.12 5.91 -7.67
CA ALA A 87 -15.32 5.49 -8.38
C ALA A 87 -15.17 4.10 -9.01
N MET A 88 -13.94 3.72 -9.40
CA MET A 88 -13.63 2.39 -9.92
C MET A 88 -13.62 1.33 -8.80
N SER A 89 -13.18 1.69 -7.59
CA SER A 89 -13.21 0.78 -6.43
C SER A 89 -14.61 0.46 -5.89
N PHE A 90 -15.67 1.07 -6.44
CA PHE A 90 -17.08 0.74 -6.14
C PHE A 90 -17.78 0.00 -7.28
N ILE A 91 -17.09 -0.38 -8.34
CA ILE A 91 -17.67 -1.31 -9.33
C ILE A 91 -17.59 -2.69 -8.69
N ASP A 92 -18.69 -3.12 -8.08
CA ASP A 92 -18.87 -4.50 -7.68
C ASP A 92 -18.58 -5.39 -8.90
N THR A 93 -17.73 -6.38 -8.68
CA THR A 93 -17.48 -7.51 -9.56
C THR A 93 -18.81 -8.19 -9.89
N GLU A 94 -19.50 -7.73 -10.93
CA GLU A 94 -20.61 -8.45 -11.52
C GLU A 94 -20.23 -8.92 -12.92
N SER A 95 -20.30 -10.25 -13.10
CA SER A 95 -20.36 -10.98 -14.36
C SER A 95 -19.05 -11.18 -15.14
N ALA A 96 -18.29 -12.18 -14.73
CA ALA A 96 -17.64 -13.08 -15.67
C ALA A 96 -17.96 -14.53 -15.27
N SER A 97 -19.14 -14.99 -15.69
CA SER A 97 -19.53 -16.40 -15.85
C SER A 97 -20.32 -16.55 -17.14
#